data_AF-A0A660T8R2-F1
#
_entry.id   AF-A0A660T8R2-F1
#
_cell.length_a   1.000
_cell.length_b   1.000
_cell.length_c   1.000
_cell.angle_alpha   90.00
_cell.angle_beta   90.00
_cell.angle_gamma   90.00
#
_symmetry.space_group_name_H-M   'P 1'
#
loop_
_entity.id
_entity.type
_entity.pdbx_description
1 polymer ?
#
loop_
_entity_poly.entity_id
_entity_poly.type
_entity_poly.pdbx_seq_one_letter_code
_entity_poly.pdbx_strand_id
1 'polypeptide(L)'
;MSNRENLLSVLNGVKPKQIPLITSGFWSERAIHKFAPLNCYDENTYYLPSDDPPRQSFSSEPRDEQSRERAVNMAALMDMATIGVGKGGVFPFGHGGPGEIQPTVIERTDEYKIVRYEGGHKRRIDFHPHAIQYFDFPIKDEEDLEKLELPDMSDTTRFKDIKGDSEYFIDAGFVPTGSIQGFLSGIHNSFMDFSSTMINLILKPDFMKKLTKTLAEMSLKAAEMYLERG
;
A
#
# COMPACT_ATOMS: atom_id res chain seq x y z
N MET A 1 10.47 15.60 -22.60
CA MET A 1 9.59 15.69 -21.42
C MET A 1 8.88 14.37 -21.27
N SER A 2 9.56 13.41 -20.65
CA SER A 2 9.00 12.16 -20.16
C SER A 2 7.96 12.45 -19.05
N ASN A 3 7.19 11.43 -18.64
CA ASN A 3 6.24 11.57 -17.53
C ASN A 3 6.91 12.01 -16.23
N ARG A 4 8.10 11.48 -15.96
CA ARG A 4 8.95 11.93 -14.85
C ARG A 4 9.33 13.41 -14.97
N GLU A 5 9.77 13.88 -16.14
CA GLU A 5 10.10 15.29 -16.33
C GLU A 5 8.86 16.20 -16.18
N ASN A 6 7.69 15.75 -16.62
CA ASN A 6 6.42 16.47 -16.39
C ASN A 6 6.10 16.55 -14.88
N LEU A 7 6.24 15.44 -14.15
CA LEU A 7 6.04 15.41 -12.70
C LEU A 7 7.00 16.33 -11.96
N LEU A 8 8.30 16.26 -12.27
CA LEU A 8 9.29 17.16 -11.67
C LEU A 8 9.02 18.63 -12.03
N SER A 9 8.50 18.93 -13.22
CA SER A 9 8.09 20.29 -13.59
C SER A 9 6.96 20.79 -12.69
N VAL A 10 5.92 19.97 -12.48
CA VAL A 10 4.79 20.31 -11.59
C VAL A 10 5.28 20.59 -10.18
N LEU A 11 6.14 19.74 -9.62
CA LEU A 11 6.68 19.91 -8.26
C LEU A 11 7.51 21.19 -8.11
N ASN A 12 8.12 21.67 -9.20
CA ASN A 12 8.84 22.95 -9.23
C ASN A 12 7.96 24.17 -9.56
N GLY A 13 6.63 24.01 -9.58
CA GLY A 13 5.70 25.09 -9.93
C GLY A 13 5.74 25.50 -11.41
N VAL A 14 6.33 24.67 -12.28
CA VAL A 14 6.43 24.89 -13.73
C VAL A 14 5.28 24.16 -14.43
N LYS A 15 4.64 24.83 -15.39
CA LYS A 15 3.58 24.22 -16.21
C LYS A 15 4.16 23.04 -17.00
N PRO A 16 3.66 21.80 -16.81
CA PRO A 16 4.14 20.64 -17.56
C PRO A 16 3.58 20.66 -18.99
N LYS A 17 4.15 19.83 -19.88
CA LYS A 17 3.59 19.61 -21.23
C LYS A 17 2.30 18.80 -21.18
N GLN A 18 2.21 17.86 -20.24
CA GLN A 18 1.01 17.07 -19.94
C GLN A 18 0.88 16.84 -18.44
N ILE A 19 -0.34 16.66 -17.96
CA ILE A 19 -0.57 16.33 -16.55
C ILE A 19 -0.03 14.91 -16.31
N PRO A 20 0.96 14.73 -15.42
CA PRO A 20 1.54 13.41 -15.16
C PRO A 20 0.51 12.53 -14.45
N LEU A 21 0.33 11.31 -14.93
CA LEU A 21 -0.40 10.29 -14.20
C LEU A 21 0.50 9.74 -13.10
N ILE A 22 0.18 10.02 -11.85
CA ILE A 22 0.99 9.59 -10.70
C ILE A 22 0.76 8.09 -10.48
N THR A 23 -0.46 7.72 -10.09
CA THR A 23 -0.82 6.32 -9.81
C THR A 23 -2.07 5.93 -10.58
N SER A 24 -2.06 4.72 -11.14
CA SER A 24 -3.23 4.07 -11.74
C SER A 24 -3.02 2.56 -11.72
N GLY A 25 -4.09 1.79 -11.65
CA GLY A 25 -4.00 0.34 -11.62
C GLY A 25 -5.34 -0.37 -11.72
N PHE A 26 -5.27 -1.69 -11.70
CA PHE A 26 -6.43 -2.56 -11.79
C PHE A 26 -7.09 -2.74 -10.43
N TRP A 27 -8.42 -2.75 -10.38
CA TRP A 27 -9.21 -2.96 -9.17
C TRP A 27 -9.12 -4.38 -8.58
N SER A 28 -8.57 -5.34 -9.32
CA SER A 28 -8.35 -6.70 -8.84
C SER A 28 -7.22 -7.38 -9.61
N GLU A 29 -6.55 -8.32 -8.96
CA GLU A 29 -5.55 -9.19 -9.60
C GLU A 29 -6.12 -9.97 -10.79
N ARG A 30 -7.38 -10.43 -10.71
CA ARG A 30 -8.07 -11.07 -11.84
C ARG A 30 -8.14 -10.16 -13.08
N ALA A 31 -8.31 -8.85 -12.88
CA ALA A 31 -8.29 -7.90 -13.98
C ALA A 31 -6.87 -7.67 -14.53
N ILE A 32 -5.84 -7.70 -13.68
CA ILE A 32 -4.43 -7.71 -14.11
C ILE A 32 -4.19 -8.90 -15.05
N HIS A 33 -4.53 -10.11 -14.62
CA HIS A 33 -4.25 -11.33 -15.40
C HIS A 33 -5.03 -11.38 -16.71
N LYS A 34 -6.20 -10.73 -16.77
CA LYS A 34 -7.04 -10.69 -17.97
C LYS A 34 -6.57 -9.68 -19.01
N PHE A 35 -6.06 -8.53 -18.57
CA PHE A 35 -5.88 -7.37 -19.45
C PHE A 35 -4.43 -6.90 -19.59
N ALA A 36 -3.54 -7.23 -18.64
CA ALA A 36 -2.13 -6.90 -18.72
C ALA A 36 -1.33 -8.00 -19.42
N PRO A 37 -0.29 -7.66 -20.21
CA PRO A 37 0.67 -8.63 -20.72
C PRO A 37 1.37 -9.39 -19.58
N LEU A 38 1.73 -10.66 -19.83
CA LEU A 38 2.39 -11.53 -18.82
C LEU A 38 3.71 -10.97 -18.27
N ASN A 39 4.40 -10.15 -19.05
CA ASN A 39 5.65 -9.50 -18.64
C ASN A 39 5.44 -8.19 -17.84
N CYS A 40 4.20 -7.87 -17.45
CA CYS A 40 3.87 -6.68 -16.66
C CYS A 40 3.54 -7.01 -15.20
N TYR A 41 3.42 -8.27 -14.81
CA TYR A 41 2.98 -8.59 -13.45
C TYR A 41 3.57 -9.89 -12.90
N ASP A 42 3.52 -9.98 -11.57
CA ASP A 42 3.93 -11.11 -10.75
C ASP A 42 3.21 -11.04 -9.39
N GLU A 43 3.60 -11.92 -8.46
CA GLU A 43 3.01 -11.98 -7.13
C GLU A 43 3.27 -10.75 -6.23
N ASN A 44 4.18 -9.85 -6.65
CA ASN A 44 4.55 -8.63 -5.94
C ASN A 44 3.91 -7.38 -6.53
N THR A 45 3.09 -7.52 -7.57
CA THR A 45 2.51 -6.39 -8.29
C THR A 45 1.33 -5.80 -7.52
N TYR A 46 0.42 -6.65 -7.05
CA TYR A 46 -0.84 -6.24 -6.39
C TYR A 46 -0.68 -6.06 -4.87
N TYR A 47 -1.44 -5.13 -4.28
CA TYR A 47 -1.33 -4.76 -2.87
C TYR A 47 -1.82 -5.83 -1.88
N LEU A 48 -2.44 -6.89 -2.38
CA LEU A 48 -2.80 -8.07 -1.61
C LEU A 48 -1.95 -9.26 -2.05
N PRO A 49 -1.71 -10.26 -1.17
CA PRO A 49 -0.98 -11.45 -1.55
C PRO A 49 -1.70 -12.16 -2.70
N SER A 50 -0.88 -12.58 -3.67
CA SER A 50 -1.32 -13.12 -4.94
C SER A 50 -2.30 -14.29 -4.82
N ASP A 51 -3.22 -14.37 -5.76
CA ASP A 51 -4.14 -15.48 -5.97
C ASP A 51 -3.61 -16.47 -7.03
N ASP A 52 -2.69 -16.06 -7.90
CA ASP A 52 -2.06 -16.93 -8.89
C ASP A 52 -0.59 -16.54 -9.19
N PRO A 53 0.40 -17.27 -8.64
CA PRO A 53 0.23 -18.41 -7.75
C PRO A 53 -0.27 -17.96 -6.36
N PRO A 54 -1.11 -18.77 -5.67
CA PRO A 54 -1.68 -18.36 -4.39
C PRO A 54 -0.59 -18.20 -3.31
N ARG A 55 -0.53 -17.03 -2.70
CA ARG A 55 0.37 -16.68 -1.59
C ARG A 55 -0.42 -16.37 -0.32
N GLN A 56 0.11 -16.75 0.83
CA GLN A 56 -0.49 -16.37 2.11
C GLN A 56 -0.07 -14.95 2.54
N SER A 57 1.19 -14.59 2.29
CA SER A 57 1.79 -13.30 2.57
C SER A 57 2.71 -12.92 1.41
N PHE A 58 3.17 -11.68 1.39
CA PHE A 58 4.28 -11.31 0.51
C PHE A 58 5.54 -12.10 0.86
N SER A 59 6.41 -12.30 -0.14
CA SER A 59 7.69 -12.97 0.07
C SER A 59 8.54 -12.17 1.06
N SER A 60 9.24 -12.88 1.95
CA SER A 60 10.28 -12.25 2.76
C SER A 60 11.41 -11.76 1.86
N GLU A 61 11.72 -12.43 0.76
CA GLU A 61 12.89 -12.12 -0.09
C GLU A 61 12.74 -10.82 -0.85
N PRO A 62 13.86 -10.09 -1.11
CA PRO A 62 13.77 -8.89 -1.88
C PRO A 62 13.25 -9.13 -3.30
N ARG A 63 12.72 -8.09 -3.92
CA ARG A 63 12.38 -8.10 -5.34
C ARG A 63 13.63 -8.41 -6.16
N ASP A 64 13.51 -9.34 -7.10
CA ASP A 64 14.56 -9.61 -8.07
C ASP A 64 14.48 -8.66 -9.27
N GLU A 65 15.46 -8.76 -10.17
CA GLU A 65 15.54 -7.93 -11.36
C GLU A 65 14.32 -8.12 -12.29
N GLN A 66 13.87 -9.37 -12.47
CA GLN A 66 12.73 -9.68 -13.33
C GLN A 66 11.43 -9.06 -12.80
N SER A 67 11.22 -9.07 -11.48
CA SER A 67 10.08 -8.46 -10.83
C SER A 67 10.13 -6.93 -10.90
N ARG A 68 11.33 -6.32 -10.84
CA ARG A 68 11.51 -4.87 -11.10
C ARG A 68 11.17 -4.51 -12.55
N GLU A 69 11.66 -5.30 -13.50
CA GLU A 69 11.36 -5.14 -14.92
C GLU A 69 9.85 -5.21 -15.19
N ARG A 70 9.15 -6.18 -14.58
CA ARG A 70 7.68 -6.31 -14.72
C ARG A 70 6.94 -5.08 -14.21
N ALA A 71 7.35 -4.53 -13.06
CA ALA A 71 6.76 -3.30 -12.55
C ALA A 71 7.01 -2.09 -13.46
N VAL A 72 8.21 -1.97 -14.04
CA VAL A 72 8.52 -0.96 -15.06
C VAL A 72 7.65 -1.14 -16.30
N ASN A 73 7.48 -2.36 -16.79
CA ASN A 73 6.64 -2.66 -17.95
C ASN A 73 5.17 -2.29 -17.69
N MET A 74 4.64 -2.59 -16.50
CA MET A 74 3.29 -2.16 -16.11
C MET A 74 3.18 -0.64 -16.06
N ALA A 75 4.13 0.05 -15.41
CA ALA A 75 4.09 1.49 -15.30
C ALA A 75 4.18 2.20 -16.66
N ALA A 76 5.00 1.66 -17.57
CA ALA A 76 5.08 2.12 -18.95
C ALA A 76 3.79 1.86 -19.72
N LEU A 77 3.18 0.67 -19.58
CA LEU A 77 1.89 0.33 -20.20
C LEU A 77 0.78 1.29 -19.76
N MET A 78 0.82 1.72 -18.50
CA MET A 78 -0.16 2.63 -17.91
C MET A 78 0.17 4.11 -18.09
N ASP A 79 1.28 4.44 -18.78
CA ASP A 79 1.77 5.81 -18.97
C ASP A 79 1.94 6.59 -17.64
N MET A 80 2.42 5.90 -16.60
CA MET A 80 2.63 6.49 -15.28
C MET A 80 3.95 7.28 -15.21
N ALA A 81 4.01 8.22 -14.26
CA ALA A 81 5.22 8.94 -13.88
C ALA A 81 5.94 8.31 -12.69
N THR A 82 5.23 7.49 -11.90
CA THR A 82 5.75 6.93 -10.65
C THR A 82 5.58 5.42 -10.55
N ILE A 83 6.41 4.79 -9.73
CA ILE A 83 6.29 3.37 -9.36
C ILE A 83 6.41 3.26 -7.84
N GLY A 84 5.56 2.46 -7.21
CA GLY A 84 5.66 2.17 -5.79
C GLY A 84 6.83 1.22 -5.50
N VAL A 85 7.66 1.59 -4.53
CA VAL A 85 8.76 0.76 -4.02
C VAL A 85 8.27 -0.27 -3.01
N GLY A 86 8.95 -1.41 -2.94
CA GLY A 86 8.49 -2.53 -2.13
C GLY A 86 7.34 -3.30 -2.78
N LYS A 87 6.90 -4.38 -2.12
CA LYS A 87 5.91 -5.31 -2.69
C LYS A 87 4.50 -4.75 -2.64
N GLY A 88 3.70 -5.08 -3.64
CA GLY A 88 2.37 -4.53 -3.86
C GLY A 88 2.36 -3.12 -4.45
N GLY A 89 3.53 -2.62 -4.87
CA GLY A 89 3.84 -1.24 -5.27
C GLY A 89 3.22 -0.72 -6.59
N VAL A 90 2.45 -1.52 -7.32
CA VAL A 90 1.99 -1.18 -8.68
C VAL A 90 0.46 -1.19 -8.70
N PHE A 91 -0.13 -0.02 -8.46
CA PHE A 91 -1.33 0.12 -7.64
C PHE A 91 -2.61 0.55 -8.35
N PRO A 92 -3.81 0.09 -7.93
CA PRO A 92 -4.95 0.98 -7.75
C PRO A 92 -4.78 1.79 -6.44
N PHE A 93 -4.92 3.13 -6.49
CA PHE A 93 -5.01 4.04 -5.32
C PHE A 93 -3.79 4.17 -4.37
N GLY A 94 -2.60 3.68 -4.74
CA GLY A 94 -1.40 3.96 -3.95
C GLY A 94 -1.32 3.20 -2.62
N HIS A 95 -1.73 1.93 -2.56
CA HIS A 95 -1.65 1.07 -1.38
C HIS A 95 -0.68 -0.09 -1.55
N GLY A 96 0.21 -0.35 -0.61
CA GLY A 96 1.18 -1.43 -0.59
C GLY A 96 2.54 -0.94 -0.11
N GLY A 97 3.56 -1.78 -0.21
CA GLY A 97 4.90 -1.46 0.29
C GLY A 97 5.00 -1.55 1.82
N PRO A 98 6.22 -1.60 2.36
CA PRO A 98 6.47 -1.96 3.76
C PRO A 98 6.08 -0.91 4.80
N GLY A 99 5.82 0.33 4.36
CA GLY A 99 5.38 1.43 5.22
C GLY A 99 3.88 1.43 5.53
N GLU A 100 3.12 0.53 4.94
CA GLU A 100 1.75 0.21 5.36
C GLU A 100 1.71 -1.08 6.19
N ILE A 101 0.62 -1.26 6.94
CA ILE A 101 0.31 -2.53 7.60
C ILE A 101 0.11 -3.62 6.54
N GLN A 102 0.74 -4.77 6.72
CA GLN A 102 0.74 -5.83 5.72
C GLN A 102 -0.40 -6.82 5.91
N PRO A 103 -1.07 -7.25 4.82
CA PRO A 103 -2.09 -8.29 4.85
C PRO A 103 -1.48 -9.70 4.91
N THR A 104 -2.15 -10.58 5.65
CA THR A 104 -1.99 -12.04 5.57
C THR A 104 -3.33 -12.66 5.19
N VAL A 105 -3.35 -13.53 4.19
CA VAL A 105 -4.55 -14.28 3.81
C VAL A 105 -4.86 -15.32 4.88
N ILE A 106 -6.08 -15.28 5.41
CA ILE A 106 -6.57 -16.24 6.41
C ILE A 106 -7.66 -17.15 5.85
N GLU A 107 -8.27 -16.77 4.74
CA GLU A 107 -9.27 -17.59 4.04
C GLU A 107 -9.25 -17.27 2.55
N ARG A 108 -9.38 -18.29 1.72
CA ARG A 108 -9.47 -18.15 0.27
C ARG A 108 -10.48 -19.14 -0.29
N THR A 109 -11.36 -18.65 -1.15
CA THR A 109 -12.34 -19.41 -1.91
C THR A 109 -12.37 -18.90 -3.36
N ASP A 110 -13.19 -19.51 -4.21
CA ASP A 110 -13.38 -19.05 -5.58
C ASP A 110 -14.21 -17.75 -5.67
N GLU A 111 -14.97 -17.43 -4.60
CA GLU A 111 -15.90 -16.29 -4.53
C GLU A 111 -15.33 -15.09 -3.76
N TYR A 112 -14.48 -15.34 -2.77
CA TYR A 112 -13.89 -14.29 -1.95
C TYR A 112 -12.55 -14.69 -1.31
N LYS A 113 -11.84 -13.67 -0.82
CA LYS A 113 -10.64 -13.80 0.02
C LYS A 113 -10.80 -12.99 1.29
N ILE A 114 -10.40 -13.55 2.44
CA ILE A 114 -10.31 -12.81 3.71
C ILE A 114 -8.84 -12.61 4.06
N VAL A 115 -8.48 -11.35 4.30
CA VAL A 115 -7.16 -10.96 4.80
C VAL A 115 -7.27 -10.40 6.20
N ARG A 116 -6.29 -10.72 7.04
CA ARG A 116 -6.03 -10.05 8.32
C ARG A 116 -4.79 -9.20 8.17
N TYR A 117 -4.87 -7.93 8.51
CA TYR A 117 -3.71 -7.05 8.49
C TYR A 117 -3.00 -7.03 9.85
N GLU A 118 -1.74 -6.61 9.85
CA GLU A 118 -1.03 -6.19 11.08
C GLU A 118 -1.88 -5.16 11.84
N GLY A 119 -1.95 -5.26 13.17
CA GLY A 119 -2.91 -4.52 14.00
C GLY A 119 -4.25 -5.22 14.19
N GLY A 120 -4.61 -6.21 13.34
CA GLY A 120 -5.64 -7.20 13.63
C GLY A 120 -6.94 -7.08 12.85
N HIS A 121 -7.20 -5.98 12.13
CA HIS A 121 -8.44 -5.86 11.36
C HIS A 121 -8.50 -6.82 10.18
N LYS A 122 -9.73 -7.11 9.76
CA LYS A 122 -9.99 -8.01 8.65
C LYS A 122 -10.69 -7.29 7.51
N ARG A 123 -10.39 -7.74 6.29
CA ARG A 123 -11.13 -7.36 5.09
C ARG A 123 -11.54 -8.61 4.34
N ARG A 124 -12.80 -8.64 3.91
CA ARG A 124 -13.32 -9.62 2.95
C ARG A 124 -13.38 -8.94 1.60
N ILE A 125 -12.74 -9.55 0.62
CA ILE A 125 -12.73 -9.12 -0.78
C ILE A 125 -13.57 -10.13 -1.55
N ASP A 126 -14.78 -9.74 -1.91
CA ASP A 126 -15.64 -10.53 -2.80
C ASP A 126 -15.24 -10.27 -4.25
N PHE A 127 -15.33 -11.30 -5.09
CA PHE A 127 -14.96 -11.23 -6.49
C PHE A 127 -16.18 -10.97 -7.40
N HIS A 128 -17.39 -11.38 -6.99
CA HIS A 128 -18.60 -11.37 -7.82
C HIS A 128 -19.89 -10.99 -7.05
N PRO A 129 -20.35 -9.72 -7.08
CA PRO A 129 -19.66 -8.54 -7.61
C PRO A 129 -18.43 -8.18 -6.77
N HIS A 130 -17.52 -7.40 -7.34
CA HIS A 130 -16.37 -6.92 -6.58
C HIS A 130 -16.81 -5.99 -5.45
N ALA A 131 -16.50 -6.36 -4.21
CA ALA A 131 -16.80 -5.58 -3.02
C ALA A 131 -15.74 -5.82 -1.94
N ILE A 132 -15.53 -4.81 -1.08
CA ILE A 132 -14.63 -4.91 0.06
C ILE A 132 -15.41 -4.59 1.32
N GLN A 133 -15.49 -5.55 2.22
CA GLN A 133 -16.08 -5.39 3.55
C GLN A 133 -14.98 -5.33 4.61
N TYR A 134 -15.07 -4.33 5.48
CA TYR A 134 -14.16 -4.11 6.60
C TYR A 134 -14.84 -4.59 7.88
N PHE A 135 -14.17 -5.40 8.68
CA PHE A 135 -14.75 -5.97 9.90
C PHE A 135 -13.68 -6.40 10.90
N ASP A 136 -14.11 -6.78 12.09
CA ASP A 136 -13.25 -7.17 13.22
C ASP A 136 -12.19 -6.11 13.55
N PHE A 137 -12.62 -4.86 13.71
CA PHE A 137 -11.72 -3.77 14.10
C PHE A 137 -11.15 -3.99 15.51
N PRO A 138 -9.85 -3.74 15.72
CA PRO A 138 -9.17 -4.04 16.97
C PRO A 138 -9.49 -3.07 18.12
N ILE A 139 -9.97 -1.85 17.84
CA ILE A 139 -10.17 -0.80 18.84
C ILE A 139 -11.66 -0.44 18.94
N LYS A 140 -12.23 -0.64 20.13
CA LYS A 140 -13.58 -0.18 20.49
C LYS A 140 -13.54 0.91 21.55
N ASP A 141 -12.54 0.85 22.42
CA ASP A 141 -12.33 1.83 23.50
C ASP A 141 -10.84 2.07 23.79
N GLU A 142 -10.56 2.77 24.89
CA GLU A 142 -9.20 3.16 25.28
C GLU A 142 -8.36 1.99 25.79
N GLU A 143 -8.97 0.97 26.41
CA GLU A 143 -8.22 -0.21 26.87
C GLU A 143 -7.71 -1.04 25.71
N ASP A 144 -8.48 -1.12 24.62
CA ASP A 144 -8.06 -1.79 23.39
C ASP A 144 -6.84 -1.10 22.75
N LEU A 145 -6.76 0.23 22.82
CA LEU A 145 -5.61 0.97 22.31
C LEU A 145 -4.32 0.63 23.07
N GLU A 146 -4.39 0.36 24.37
CA GLU A 146 -3.22 -0.03 25.17
C GLU A 146 -2.72 -1.44 24.86
N LYS A 147 -3.60 -2.28 24.30
CA LYS A 147 -3.30 -3.67 23.89
C LYS A 147 -2.98 -3.78 22.39
N LEU A 148 -3.05 -2.67 21.65
CA LEU A 148 -2.86 -2.67 20.21
C LEU A 148 -1.40 -2.99 19.85
N GLU A 149 -1.20 -4.05 19.09
CA GLU A 149 0.10 -4.43 18.54
C GLU A 149 0.25 -3.86 17.12
N LEU A 150 1.12 -2.86 16.97
CA LEU A 150 1.48 -2.28 15.68
C LEU A 150 2.81 -2.88 15.17
N PRO A 151 3.01 -2.97 13.85
CA PRO A 151 4.30 -3.39 13.32
C PRO A 151 5.41 -2.39 13.69
N ASP A 152 6.63 -2.89 13.90
CA ASP A 152 7.78 -2.03 14.09
C ASP A 152 8.23 -1.44 12.76
N MET A 153 7.84 -0.20 12.49
CA MET A 153 8.26 0.53 11.30
C MET A 153 9.74 0.91 11.31
N SER A 154 10.48 0.68 12.40
CA SER A 154 11.93 0.88 12.46
C SER A 154 12.70 -0.37 12.04
N ASP A 155 12.02 -1.51 11.83
CA ASP A 155 12.64 -2.75 11.39
C ASP A 155 13.14 -2.61 9.94
N THR A 156 14.45 -2.48 9.80
CA THR A 156 15.14 -2.37 8.51
C THR A 156 14.88 -3.52 7.55
N THR A 157 14.53 -4.71 8.05
CA THR A 157 14.27 -5.87 7.19
C THR A 157 12.99 -5.71 6.36
N ARG A 158 12.00 -4.93 6.87
CA ARG A 158 10.79 -4.57 6.13
C ARG A 158 11.11 -3.73 4.89
N PHE A 159 12.10 -2.85 5.00
CA PHE A 159 12.45 -1.86 3.97
C PHE A 159 13.64 -2.27 3.09
N LYS A 160 14.01 -3.56 3.08
CA LYS A 160 15.18 -4.04 2.33
C LYS A 160 15.05 -3.91 0.80
N ASP A 161 13.81 -3.84 0.31
CA ASP A 161 13.50 -3.65 -1.12
C ASP A 161 13.78 -2.23 -1.61
N ILE A 162 13.67 -1.24 -0.73
CA ILE A 162 13.47 0.17 -1.13
C ILE A 162 14.63 0.71 -1.93
N LYS A 163 15.87 0.49 -1.47
CA LYS A 163 17.03 1.07 -2.15
C LYS A 163 17.20 0.52 -3.56
N GLY A 164 17.15 -0.81 -3.72
CA GLY A 164 17.31 -1.44 -5.03
C GLY A 164 16.16 -1.13 -5.99
N ASP A 165 14.92 -1.05 -5.46
CA ASP A 165 13.77 -0.65 -6.26
C ASP A 165 13.88 0.81 -6.70
N SER A 166 14.29 1.71 -5.81
CA SER A 166 14.42 3.14 -6.11
C SER A 166 15.49 3.40 -7.18
N GLU A 167 16.67 2.80 -7.02
CA GLU A 167 17.76 2.90 -8.00
C GLU A 167 17.29 2.41 -9.38
N TYR A 168 16.69 1.22 -9.45
CA TYR A 168 16.22 0.64 -10.71
C TYR A 168 15.12 1.49 -11.38
N PHE A 169 14.15 1.97 -10.61
CA PHE A 169 13.05 2.76 -11.17
C PHE A 169 13.48 4.16 -11.61
N ILE A 170 14.45 4.77 -10.91
CA ILE A 170 15.05 6.04 -11.34
C ILE A 170 15.79 5.85 -12.67
N ASP A 171 16.59 4.79 -12.78
CA ASP A 171 17.35 4.46 -14.00
C ASP A 171 16.40 4.15 -15.18
N ALA A 172 15.25 3.53 -14.89
CA ALA A 172 14.17 3.30 -15.86
C ALA A 172 13.36 4.57 -16.20
N GLY A 173 13.65 5.72 -15.58
CA GLY A 173 13.03 7.00 -15.91
C GLY A 173 11.74 7.32 -15.16
N PHE A 174 11.47 6.69 -14.02
CA PHE A 174 10.30 6.93 -13.16
C PHE A 174 10.69 7.64 -11.85
N VAL A 175 9.69 8.12 -11.11
CA VAL A 175 9.87 8.60 -9.73
C VAL A 175 9.43 7.50 -8.77
N PRO A 176 10.34 6.97 -7.94
CA PRO A 176 9.98 6.04 -6.86
C PRO A 176 9.01 6.71 -5.88
N THR A 177 8.05 5.95 -5.39
CA THR A 177 7.07 6.42 -4.39
C THR A 177 6.88 5.36 -3.32
N GLY A 178 6.75 5.79 -2.06
CA GLY A 178 6.43 4.90 -0.95
C GLY A 178 5.05 5.22 -0.40
N SER A 179 4.25 4.20 -0.12
CA SER A 179 2.99 4.37 0.60
C SER A 179 3.21 4.17 2.10
N ILE A 180 2.60 5.05 2.87
CA ILE A 180 2.57 4.99 4.33
C ILE A 180 1.14 4.82 4.80
N GLN A 181 0.96 4.17 5.95
CA GLN A 181 -0.36 4.05 6.55
C GLN A 181 -0.89 5.45 6.87
N GLY A 182 -2.04 5.85 6.31
CA GLY A 182 -2.67 7.12 6.69
C GLY A 182 -3.12 7.08 8.15
N PHE A 183 -2.73 8.06 8.96
CA PHE A 183 -3.04 8.06 10.41
C PHE A 183 -4.45 8.59 10.74
N LEU A 184 -5.08 9.37 9.85
CA LEU A 184 -6.50 9.75 9.98
C LEU A 184 -7.43 8.75 9.29
N SER A 185 -7.11 8.41 8.04
CA SER A 185 -7.89 7.44 7.27
C SER A 185 -7.75 6.02 7.84
N GLY A 186 -6.57 5.68 8.36
CA GLY A 186 -6.29 4.37 8.97
C GLY A 186 -7.15 4.09 10.18
N ILE A 187 -7.55 5.11 10.95
CA ILE A 187 -8.45 4.92 12.10
C ILE A 187 -9.70 4.17 11.65
N HIS A 188 -10.44 4.70 10.68
CA HIS A 188 -11.71 4.10 10.27
C HIS A 188 -11.58 2.97 9.22
N ASN A 189 -10.42 2.84 8.57
CA ASN A 189 -10.19 1.80 7.56
C ASN A 189 -9.48 0.55 8.12
N SER A 190 -8.90 0.64 9.31
CA SER A 190 -8.03 -0.40 9.86
C SER A 190 -8.07 -0.57 11.38
N PHE A 191 -8.52 0.40 12.18
CA PHE A 191 -8.35 0.28 13.64
C PHE A 191 -9.64 0.38 14.45
N MET A 192 -10.61 1.16 13.99
CA MET A 192 -11.90 1.39 14.63
C MET A 192 -12.97 1.46 13.54
N ASP A 193 -14.20 1.03 13.80
CA ASP A 193 -15.25 1.21 12.80
C ASP A 193 -15.57 2.70 12.60
N PHE A 194 -16.05 3.04 11.40
CA PHE A 194 -16.30 4.43 11.02
C PHE A 194 -17.31 5.13 11.94
N SER A 195 -18.40 4.45 12.33
CA SER A 195 -19.43 5.05 13.20
C SER A 195 -18.87 5.37 14.58
N SER A 196 -18.14 4.44 15.19
CA SER A 196 -17.46 4.66 16.47
C SER A 196 -16.42 5.76 16.37
N THR A 197 -15.67 5.82 15.27
CA THR A 197 -14.70 6.90 15.00
C THR A 197 -15.40 8.27 15.04
N MET A 198 -16.49 8.43 14.29
CA MET A 198 -17.24 9.68 14.22
C MET A 198 -17.84 10.09 15.57
N ILE A 199 -18.38 9.12 16.33
CA ILE A 199 -18.94 9.36 17.67
C ILE A 199 -17.82 9.78 18.64
N ASN A 200 -16.70 9.07 18.66
CA ASN A 200 -15.61 9.31 19.61
C ASN A 200 -14.86 10.61 19.32
N LEU A 201 -14.83 11.10 18.07
CA LEU A 201 -14.30 12.43 17.76
C LEU A 201 -15.03 13.54 18.54
N ILE A 202 -16.32 13.36 18.84
CA ILE A 202 -17.13 14.31 19.60
C ILE A 202 -17.09 13.97 21.10
N LEU A 203 -17.34 12.70 21.44
CA LEU A 203 -17.57 12.29 22.83
C LEU A 203 -16.30 11.98 23.62
N LYS A 204 -15.21 11.62 22.94
CA LYS A 204 -13.94 11.19 23.56
C LYS A 204 -12.72 11.79 22.83
N PRO A 205 -12.61 13.13 22.76
CA PRO A 205 -11.58 13.79 21.96
C PRO A 205 -10.15 13.45 22.40
N ASP A 206 -9.89 13.26 23.69
CA ASP A 206 -8.54 12.95 24.18
C ASP A 206 -8.10 11.52 23.84
N PHE A 207 -9.03 10.56 23.90
CA PHE A 207 -8.82 9.22 23.37
C PHE A 207 -8.51 9.25 21.87
N MET A 208 -9.27 10.00 21.08
CA MET A 208 -9.02 10.12 19.63
C MET A 208 -7.69 10.80 19.33
N LYS A 209 -7.26 11.79 20.12
CA LYS A 209 -5.91 12.38 20.02
C LYS A 209 -4.83 11.34 20.31
N LYS A 210 -4.99 10.52 21.36
CA LYS A 210 -4.05 9.45 21.71
C LYS A 210 -3.94 8.45 20.56
N LEU A 211 -5.07 7.96 20.05
CA LEU A 211 -5.12 7.05 18.89
C LEU A 211 -4.45 7.67 17.65
N THR A 212 -4.81 8.90 17.30
CA THR A 212 -4.22 9.60 16.14
C THR A 212 -2.71 9.76 16.29
N LYS A 213 -2.24 10.13 17.48
CA LYS A 213 -0.82 10.27 17.78
C LYS A 213 -0.08 8.94 17.61
N THR A 214 -0.60 7.85 18.18
CA THR A 214 0.00 6.52 18.06
C THR A 214 0.16 6.11 16.59
N LEU A 215 -0.87 6.31 15.77
CA LEU A 215 -0.79 5.99 14.34
C LEU A 215 0.13 6.94 13.58
N ALA A 216 0.12 8.24 13.90
CA ALA A 216 1.00 9.21 13.26
C ALA A 216 2.48 8.92 13.52
N GLU A 217 2.84 8.50 14.74
CA GLU A 217 4.21 8.10 15.08
C GLU A 217 4.66 6.88 14.26
N MET A 218 3.78 5.89 14.06
CA MET A 218 4.05 4.76 13.17
C MET A 218 4.27 5.21 11.72
N SER A 219 3.38 6.07 11.19
CA SER A 219 3.47 6.58 9.82
C SER A 219 4.73 7.41 9.57
N LEU A 220 5.15 8.22 10.54
CA LEU A 220 6.35 9.04 10.44
C LEU A 220 7.61 8.18 10.38
N LYS A 221 7.72 7.15 11.23
CA LYS A 221 8.85 6.20 11.16
C LYS A 221 8.92 5.51 9.80
N ALA A 222 7.79 5.11 9.23
CA ALA A 222 7.76 4.53 7.89
C ALA A 222 8.25 5.53 6.83
N ALA A 223 7.84 6.80 6.91
CA ALA A 223 8.31 7.84 6.01
C ALA A 223 9.82 8.08 6.11
N GLU A 224 10.37 8.14 7.33
CA GLU A 224 11.82 8.24 7.57
C GLU A 224 12.56 7.07 6.92
N MET A 225 12.07 5.84 7.10
CA MET A 225 12.68 4.64 6.54
C MET A 225 12.72 4.65 5.01
N TYR A 226 11.67 5.14 4.34
CA TYR A 226 11.69 5.36 2.89
C TYR A 226 12.72 6.41 2.51
N LEU A 227 12.64 7.62 3.09
CA LEU A 227 13.49 8.76 2.71
C LEU A 227 14.98 8.50 2.89
N GLU A 228 15.36 7.72 3.90
CA GLU A 228 16.75 7.29 4.12
C GLU A 228 17.28 6.35 3.02
N ARG A 229 16.40 5.68 2.27
CA ARG A 229 16.72 4.59 1.35
C ARG A 229 16.46 4.91 -0.12
N GLY A 230 15.75 5.99 -0.43
CA GLY A 230 15.52 6.48 -1.79
C GLY A 230 14.06 6.76 -2.08
#